data_AF-A0A835ZBV5-F1
#
_entry.id   AF-A0A835ZBV5-F1
#
_cell.length_a   1.000
_cell.length_b   1.000
_cell.length_c   1.000
_cell.angle_alpha   90.00
_cell.angle_beta   90.00
_cell.angle_gamma   90.00
#
_symmetry.space_group_name_H-M   'P 1'
#
loop_
_entity.id
_entity.type
_entity.pdbx_description
1 polymer ?
#
loop_
_entity_poly.entity_id
_entity_poly.type
_entity_poly.pdbx_seq_one_letter_code
_entity_poly.pdbx_strand_id
1 'polypeptide(L)'
;RYEPSEWEQEWSNHVSEWSDPGTGKRLCAKMKEREEYVAAWDKGVAQAQADGCGALDTRLRDQAVFSRYVYKNTCTEEEASTVIEPLAGLTRHPRANCFDRQHLVDRGYLLLGRTSDRCRTRMAEPAALSMVRAVEDQRVLLFDMGASLYSDGKGGSSQQWFVDTLKKHGVHRLEYWGWEAEALDTVEVWKQQVPDDLKPFYHWINVPANPDPKSGDNPWNFIKAVARMEDHVFVKLDIDNSPIELAFIEQLQRDPELRLLIDEMFFEHHVNVEAMYKSWKTQGETQRLSDTYKMIGGFRRQGLRFHSWP
;
A
#
# COMPACT_ATOMS: atom_id res chain seq x y z
N ARG A 1 -5.33 -15.99 6.08
CA ARG A 1 -4.80 -15.57 7.41
C ARG A 1 -3.51 -14.77 7.20
N TYR A 2 -3.24 -13.80 8.06
CA TYR A 2 -1.97 -13.06 8.05
C TYR A 2 -0.99 -13.68 9.05
N GLU A 3 0.27 -13.81 8.64
CA GLU A 3 1.37 -14.32 9.44
C GLU A 3 2.50 -13.27 9.43
N PRO A 4 2.69 -12.50 10.53
CA PRO A 4 3.80 -11.56 10.62
C PRO A 4 5.13 -12.29 10.73
N SER A 5 6.19 -11.76 10.11
CA SER A 5 7.55 -12.29 10.26
C SER A 5 8.05 -12.21 11.69
N GLU A 6 9.13 -12.92 12.01
CA GLU A 6 9.78 -12.82 13.33
C GLU A 6 10.22 -11.37 13.60
N TRP A 7 10.76 -10.69 12.59
CA TRP A 7 11.19 -9.31 12.72
C TRP A 7 10.02 -8.33 12.90
N GLU A 8 8.91 -8.51 12.18
CA GLU A 8 7.71 -7.70 12.40
C GLU A 8 7.14 -7.90 13.81
N GLN A 9 7.16 -9.13 14.33
CA GLN A 9 6.73 -9.41 15.70
C GLN A 9 7.65 -8.74 16.72
N GLU A 10 8.97 -8.78 16.52
CA GLU A 10 9.95 -8.07 17.35
C GLU A 10 9.62 -6.57 17.40
N TRP A 11 9.45 -5.92 16.24
CA TRP A 11 9.07 -4.52 16.18
C TRP A 11 7.71 -4.25 16.82
N SER A 12 6.70 -5.05 16.52
CA SER A 12 5.34 -4.86 17.08
C SER A 12 5.33 -4.91 18.61
N ASN A 13 6.17 -5.75 19.21
CA ASN A 13 6.29 -5.90 20.66
C ASN A 13 7.04 -4.74 21.33
N HIS A 14 7.98 -4.11 20.62
CA HIS A 14 8.89 -3.13 21.22
C HIS A 14 8.80 -1.71 20.65
N VAL A 15 8.04 -1.47 19.59
CA VAL A 15 7.99 -0.17 18.89
C VAL A 15 7.64 0.98 19.83
N SER A 16 6.74 0.77 20.80
CA SER A 16 6.38 1.82 21.77
C SER A 16 7.57 2.26 22.63
N GLU A 17 8.48 1.34 22.95
CA GLU A 17 9.70 1.64 23.70
C GLU A 17 10.77 2.26 22.79
N TRP A 18 10.92 1.73 21.57
CA TRP A 18 11.99 2.13 20.67
C TRP A 18 11.73 3.47 19.98
N SER A 19 10.47 3.84 19.80
CA SER A 19 10.05 5.07 19.11
C SER A 19 9.70 6.23 20.04
N ASP A 20 9.90 6.10 21.36
CA ASP A 20 9.53 7.15 22.32
C ASP A 20 10.28 8.47 22.01
N PRO A 21 9.58 9.61 21.87
CA PRO A 21 10.15 10.92 21.52
C PRO A 21 11.39 11.39 22.29
N GLY A 22 11.65 10.87 23.49
CA GLY A 22 12.85 11.16 24.27
C GLY A 22 14.05 10.24 23.99
N THR A 23 13.84 9.17 23.21
CA THR A 23 14.82 8.12 22.96
C THR A 23 14.97 7.75 21.50
N GLY A 24 14.48 8.53 20.53
CA GLY A 24 14.43 8.18 19.10
C GLY A 24 15.72 7.67 18.47
N LYS A 25 16.89 7.95 19.07
CA LYS A 25 18.17 7.25 18.80
C LYS A 25 18.10 5.72 18.92
N ARG A 26 17.22 5.17 19.77
CA ARG A 26 16.99 3.74 19.98
C ARG A 26 16.37 3.09 18.76
N LEU A 27 15.37 3.71 18.11
CA LEU A 27 14.79 3.18 16.88
C LEU A 27 15.86 2.94 15.82
N CYS A 28 16.66 3.97 15.52
CA CYS A 28 17.71 3.83 14.51
C CYS A 28 18.87 2.95 14.96
N ALA A 29 19.19 2.90 16.26
CA ALA A 29 20.15 1.92 16.78
C ALA A 29 19.64 0.49 16.56
N LYS A 30 18.36 0.21 16.82
CA LYS A 30 17.75 -1.10 16.62
C LYS A 30 17.68 -1.52 15.16
N MET A 31 17.40 -0.59 14.25
CA MET A 31 17.52 -0.86 12.81
C MET A 31 18.95 -1.23 12.41
N LYS A 32 19.96 -0.57 12.98
CA LYS A 32 21.39 -0.86 12.71
C LYS A 32 21.90 -2.15 13.35
N GLU A 33 21.39 -2.50 14.54
CA GLU A 33 21.67 -3.77 15.21
C GLU A 33 21.13 -4.98 14.42
N ARG A 34 20.18 -4.74 13.50
CA ARG A 34 19.55 -5.75 12.62
C ARG A 34 19.90 -5.53 11.15
N GLU A 35 21.13 -5.09 10.85
CA GLU A 35 21.57 -4.84 9.48
C GLU A 35 21.45 -6.09 8.59
N GLU A 36 21.55 -7.29 9.16
CA GLU A 36 21.30 -8.55 8.47
C GLU A 36 19.87 -8.67 7.92
N TYR A 37 18.87 -8.22 8.69
CA TYR A 37 17.47 -8.23 8.25
C TYR A 37 17.20 -7.13 7.22
N VAL A 38 17.84 -5.97 7.37
CA VAL A 38 17.80 -4.89 6.34
C VAL A 38 18.36 -5.39 5.02
N ALA A 39 19.54 -6.04 5.04
CA ALA A 39 20.16 -6.58 3.84
C ALA A 39 19.34 -7.71 3.20
N ALA A 40 18.72 -8.57 4.02
CA ALA A 40 17.83 -9.62 3.55
C ALA A 40 16.54 -9.07 2.94
N TRP A 41 15.99 -7.98 3.50
CA TRP A 41 14.85 -7.27 2.91
C TRP A 41 15.22 -6.66 1.55
N ASP A 42 16.30 -5.88 1.47
CA ASP A 42 16.77 -5.27 0.22
C ASP A 42 16.95 -6.33 -0.88
N LYS A 43 17.64 -7.44 -0.55
CA LYS A 43 17.86 -8.56 -1.46
C LYS A 43 16.54 -9.20 -1.88
N GLY A 44 15.61 -9.37 -0.94
CA GLY A 44 14.33 -10.01 -1.22
C GLY A 44 13.43 -9.18 -2.14
N VAL A 45 13.38 -7.86 -1.92
CA VAL A 45 12.69 -6.91 -2.79
C VAL A 45 13.31 -6.87 -4.18
N ALA A 46 14.65 -6.78 -4.27
CA ALA A 46 15.33 -6.78 -5.56
C ALA A 46 15.06 -8.07 -6.35
N GLN A 47 15.04 -9.22 -5.67
CA GLN A 47 14.67 -10.50 -6.27
C GLN A 47 13.21 -10.52 -6.74
N ALA A 48 12.27 -10.01 -5.93
CA ALA A 48 10.87 -9.89 -6.29
C ALA A 48 10.67 -9.07 -7.56
N GLN A 49 11.35 -7.93 -7.65
CA GLN A 49 11.29 -7.05 -8.81
C GLN A 49 11.92 -7.70 -10.05
N ALA A 50 13.06 -8.38 -9.90
CA ALA A 50 13.76 -9.03 -11.00
C ALA A 50 13.02 -10.26 -11.56
N ASP A 51 12.36 -11.03 -10.71
CA ASP A 51 11.56 -12.20 -11.12
C ASP A 51 10.25 -11.80 -11.83
N GLY A 52 9.90 -10.50 -11.82
CA GLY A 52 8.64 -9.99 -12.36
C GLY A 52 7.43 -10.73 -11.78
N CYS A 53 6.43 -11.01 -12.62
CA CYS A 53 5.22 -11.73 -12.21
C CYS A 53 5.45 -13.21 -11.81
N GLY A 54 6.68 -13.75 -11.86
CA GLY A 54 6.93 -15.19 -11.96
C GLY A 54 7.21 -16.01 -10.67
N ALA A 55 7.78 -15.46 -9.59
CA ALA A 55 8.40 -16.37 -8.60
C ALA A 55 8.53 -15.92 -7.12
N LEU A 56 7.88 -14.83 -6.68
CA LEU A 56 7.96 -14.38 -5.26
C LEU A 56 7.74 -15.50 -4.22
N ASP A 57 6.75 -16.38 -4.43
CA ASP A 57 6.21 -17.27 -3.38
C ASP A 57 7.11 -18.47 -2.98
N THR A 58 8.02 -18.93 -3.86
CA THR A 58 8.89 -20.08 -3.51
C THR A 58 10.28 -19.67 -3.02
N ARG A 59 10.76 -18.46 -3.35
CA ARG A 59 12.16 -18.05 -3.07
C ARG A 59 12.28 -17.02 -1.95
N LEU A 60 11.24 -16.21 -1.70
CA LEU A 60 11.19 -15.27 -0.59
C LEU A 60 10.59 -15.94 0.65
N ARG A 61 11.23 -17.03 1.06
CA ARG A 61 10.83 -17.83 2.23
C ARG A 61 11.58 -17.45 3.50
N ASP A 62 12.27 -16.31 3.52
CA ASP A 62 12.87 -15.85 4.76
C ASP A 62 11.76 -15.33 5.69
N GLN A 63 11.17 -16.29 6.42
CA GLN A 63 10.08 -16.07 7.35
C GLN A 63 10.52 -15.21 8.55
N ALA A 64 11.84 -15.06 8.74
CA ALA A 64 12.36 -14.13 9.74
C ALA A 64 12.16 -12.67 9.30
N VAL A 65 12.18 -12.39 7.99
CA VAL A 65 12.12 -11.02 7.46
C VAL A 65 10.75 -10.69 6.89
N PHE A 66 10.20 -11.49 5.97
CA PHE A 66 8.98 -11.13 5.24
C PHE A 66 7.72 -11.72 5.89
N SER A 67 6.72 -10.86 6.07
CA SER A 67 5.38 -11.25 6.48
C SER A 67 4.63 -11.86 5.29
N ARG A 68 3.55 -12.60 5.54
CA ARG A 68 2.76 -13.20 4.45
C ARG A 68 1.28 -13.32 4.76
N TYR A 69 0.51 -13.47 3.70
CA TYR A 69 -0.84 -13.99 3.73
C TYR A 69 -0.82 -15.44 3.29
N VAL A 70 -1.52 -16.29 4.05
CA VAL A 70 -1.80 -17.67 3.67
C VAL A 70 -3.28 -17.81 3.35
N TYR A 71 -3.55 -18.26 2.14
CA TYR A 71 -4.87 -18.53 1.60
C TYR A 71 -5.09 -20.03 1.57
N LYS A 72 -6.29 -20.47 1.92
CA LYS A 72 -6.68 -21.87 1.84
C LYS A 72 -7.78 -21.99 0.81
N ASN A 73 -7.57 -22.83 -0.20
CA ASN A 73 -8.61 -23.17 -1.14
C ASN A 73 -9.67 -24.01 -0.42
N THR A 74 -10.91 -23.53 -0.35
CA THR A 74 -12.00 -24.21 0.37
C THR A 74 -12.50 -25.47 -0.36
N CYS A 75 -12.11 -25.67 -1.61
CA CYS A 75 -12.49 -26.84 -2.41
C CYS A 75 -11.41 -27.93 -2.38
N THR A 76 -10.13 -27.54 -2.54
CA THR A 76 -8.99 -28.49 -2.59
C THR A 76 -8.26 -28.64 -1.28
N GLU A 77 -8.55 -27.79 -0.29
CA GLU A 77 -7.84 -27.66 0.98
C GLU A 77 -6.36 -27.26 0.84
N GLU A 78 -5.87 -27.01 -0.38
CA GLU A 78 -4.50 -26.58 -0.64
C GLU A 78 -4.26 -25.16 -0.09
N GLU A 79 -3.07 -24.95 0.47
CA GLU A 79 -2.63 -23.64 0.91
C GLU A 79 -1.74 -22.98 -0.16
N ALA A 80 -1.97 -21.69 -0.38
CA ALA A 80 -1.11 -20.81 -1.16
C ALA A 80 -0.72 -19.62 -0.29
N SER A 81 0.43 -19.00 -0.57
CA SER A 81 0.84 -17.79 0.15
C SER A 81 1.20 -16.64 -0.78
N THR A 82 1.15 -15.43 -0.23
CA THR A 82 1.71 -14.24 -0.88
C THR A 82 2.48 -13.47 0.18
N VAL A 83 3.69 -13.03 -0.15
CA VAL A 83 4.51 -12.22 0.75
C VAL A 83 4.04 -10.76 0.75
N ILE A 84 4.38 -10.06 1.82
CA ILE A 84 4.25 -8.61 1.97
C ILE A 84 5.44 -8.12 2.79
N GLU A 85 5.86 -6.88 2.56
CA GLU A 85 6.95 -6.30 3.33
C GLU A 85 6.60 -6.23 4.83
N PRO A 86 7.55 -6.45 5.75
CA PRO A 86 7.28 -6.41 7.18
C PRO A 86 6.98 -4.98 7.66
N LEU A 87 6.20 -4.87 8.73
CA LEU A 87 6.19 -3.65 9.54
C LEU A 87 7.46 -3.64 10.39
N ALA A 88 8.43 -2.82 9.99
CA ALA A 88 9.69 -2.65 10.71
C ALA A 88 10.18 -1.20 10.64
N GLY A 89 10.93 -0.78 11.66
CA GLY A 89 11.46 0.57 11.77
C GLY A 89 10.37 1.64 11.67
N LEU A 90 10.59 2.61 10.77
CA LEU A 90 9.66 3.70 10.45
C LEU A 90 8.49 3.27 9.55
N THR A 91 8.27 1.97 9.33
CA THR A 91 7.31 1.42 8.36
C THR A 91 7.53 2.02 6.96
N ARG A 92 8.79 2.17 6.58
CA ARG A 92 9.24 2.68 5.28
C ARG A 92 10.31 1.75 4.72
N HIS A 93 10.98 2.15 3.63
CA HIS A 93 12.19 1.49 3.17
C HIS A 93 13.14 1.26 4.36
N PRO A 94 13.71 0.06 4.56
CA PRO A 94 14.47 -0.25 5.78
C PRO A 94 15.69 0.64 6.01
N ARG A 95 16.19 1.25 4.93
CA ARG A 95 17.29 2.23 4.96
C ARG A 95 16.85 3.67 5.22
N ALA A 96 15.55 3.97 5.13
CA ALA A 96 15.02 5.32 5.22
C ALA A 96 15.41 5.98 6.55
N ASN A 97 16.15 7.08 6.43
CA ASN A 97 16.45 8.04 7.49
C ASN A 97 17.40 7.55 8.61
N CYS A 98 17.33 6.28 9.02
CA CYS A 98 18.23 5.70 10.00
C CYS A 98 19.61 5.36 9.43
N PHE A 99 19.69 5.07 8.12
CA PHE A 99 20.94 4.82 7.40
C PHE A 99 21.25 5.99 6.48
N ASP A 100 20.30 6.34 5.61
CA ASP A 100 20.43 7.45 4.67
C ASP A 100 19.05 8.06 4.33
N ARG A 101 19.02 9.37 4.08
CA ARG A 101 17.82 10.11 3.67
C ARG A 101 17.44 9.88 2.20
N GLN A 102 18.33 9.33 1.37
CA GLN A 102 18.01 9.04 -0.03
C GLN A 102 16.81 8.08 -0.19
N HIS A 103 16.62 7.16 0.76
CA HIS A 103 15.51 6.21 0.74
C HIS A 103 14.23 6.71 1.43
N LEU A 104 14.16 8.00 1.81
CA LEU A 104 13.05 8.52 2.61
C LEU A 104 11.69 8.40 1.90
N VAL A 105 11.69 8.65 0.59
CA VAL A 105 10.53 8.61 -0.31
C VAL A 105 10.60 7.44 -1.29
N ASP A 106 11.53 6.51 -1.06
CA ASP A 106 11.72 5.34 -1.90
C ASP A 106 10.58 4.36 -1.68
N ARG A 107 9.88 3.98 -2.75
CA ARG A 107 8.73 3.07 -2.76
C ARG A 107 9.11 1.67 -3.23
N GLY A 108 10.36 1.45 -3.60
CA GLY A 108 10.87 0.19 -4.14
C GLY A 108 10.70 -0.98 -3.17
N TYR A 109 10.61 -0.73 -1.86
CA TYR A 109 10.44 -1.75 -0.84
C TYR A 109 9.02 -2.35 -0.75
N LEU A 110 8.02 -1.71 -1.36
CA LEU A 110 6.63 -2.13 -1.31
C LEU A 110 6.42 -3.39 -2.16
N LEU A 111 5.84 -4.42 -1.56
CA LEU A 111 5.53 -5.68 -2.24
C LEU A 111 4.03 -5.75 -2.55
N LEU A 112 3.67 -5.35 -3.77
CA LEU A 112 2.29 -5.44 -4.23
C LEU A 112 1.87 -6.90 -4.41
N GLY A 113 0.63 -7.19 -4.02
CA GLY A 113 -0.04 -8.44 -4.34
C GLY A 113 -0.25 -8.54 -5.84
N ARG A 114 -0.24 -9.77 -6.37
CA ARG A 114 -0.43 -9.93 -7.81
C ARG A 114 -1.91 -9.80 -8.15
N THR A 115 -2.21 -9.00 -9.16
CA THR A 115 -3.48 -9.10 -9.91
C THR A 115 -3.70 -10.53 -10.43
N SER A 116 -2.60 -11.23 -10.76
CA SER A 116 -2.60 -12.63 -11.19
C SER A 116 -2.43 -13.67 -10.08
N ASP A 117 -2.45 -13.34 -8.79
CA ASP A 117 -2.44 -14.40 -7.74
C ASP A 117 -3.78 -15.12 -7.63
N ARG A 118 -4.83 -14.62 -8.30
CA ARG A 118 -6.01 -15.40 -8.67
C ARG A 118 -5.78 -16.37 -9.85
N CYS A 119 -4.67 -16.27 -10.61
CA CYS A 119 -4.31 -17.27 -11.62
C CYS A 119 -3.85 -18.59 -11.00
N ARG A 120 -3.25 -18.60 -9.80
CA ARG A 120 -2.77 -19.88 -9.21
C ARG A 120 -3.78 -20.57 -8.31
N THR A 121 -4.77 -19.87 -7.76
CA THR A 121 -5.86 -20.51 -7.00
C THR A 121 -6.96 -21.12 -7.89
N ARG A 122 -6.77 -21.16 -9.22
CA ARG A 122 -7.72 -21.76 -10.18
C ARG A 122 -7.10 -22.71 -11.22
N MET A 123 -5.89 -23.21 -10.99
CA MET A 123 -5.28 -24.19 -11.90
C MET A 123 -5.09 -25.57 -11.25
N ALA A 124 -6.21 -26.24 -10.97
CA ALA A 124 -6.30 -27.69 -10.86
C ALA A 124 -7.78 -28.12 -10.86
N GLU A 125 -8.48 -28.02 -12.00
CA GLU A 125 -9.57 -28.94 -12.43
C GLU A 125 -10.25 -28.40 -13.73
N PRO A 126 -10.45 -29.21 -14.78
CA PRO A 126 -10.98 -28.74 -16.07
C PRO A 126 -12.51 -28.53 -16.14
N ALA A 127 -13.27 -28.81 -15.08
CA ALA A 127 -14.73 -28.98 -15.21
C ALA A 127 -15.61 -27.78 -14.82
N ALA A 128 -15.07 -26.70 -14.24
CA ALA A 128 -15.84 -25.50 -13.84
C ALA A 128 -15.76 -24.33 -14.85
N LEU A 129 -15.46 -24.65 -16.11
CA LEU A 129 -15.11 -23.75 -17.21
C LEU A 129 -16.35 -23.15 -17.91
N SER A 130 -17.26 -22.49 -17.18
CA SER A 130 -18.28 -21.65 -17.84
C SER A 130 -18.54 -20.27 -17.23
N MET A 131 -17.88 -19.87 -16.13
CA MET A 131 -18.05 -18.52 -15.56
C MET A 131 -16.75 -17.81 -15.12
N VAL A 132 -15.58 -18.32 -15.50
CA VAL A 132 -14.31 -17.69 -15.14
C VAL A 132 -13.57 -17.25 -16.39
N ARG A 133 -13.73 -15.98 -16.76
CA ARG A 133 -12.92 -15.34 -17.79
C ARG A 133 -11.48 -15.19 -17.30
N ALA A 134 -10.56 -15.23 -18.26
CA ALA A 134 -9.13 -15.10 -18.04
C ALA A 134 -8.81 -13.81 -17.27
N VAL A 135 -7.75 -13.86 -16.46
CA VAL A 135 -7.20 -12.72 -15.71
C VAL A 135 -6.82 -11.53 -16.61
N GLU A 136 -6.73 -11.74 -17.92
CA GLU A 136 -6.55 -10.70 -18.94
C GLU A 136 -7.70 -9.66 -19.01
N ASP A 137 -8.89 -9.99 -18.48
CA ASP A 137 -10.07 -9.10 -18.48
C ASP A 137 -10.38 -8.44 -17.11
N GLN A 138 -9.57 -8.66 -16.06
CA GLN A 138 -9.85 -8.08 -14.74
C GLN A 138 -9.65 -6.56 -14.78
N ARG A 139 -10.64 -5.78 -14.33
CA ARG A 139 -10.48 -4.33 -14.17
C ARG A 139 -9.58 -4.06 -12.98
N VAL A 140 -8.60 -3.20 -13.18
CA VAL A 140 -7.77 -2.66 -12.11
C VAL A 140 -8.19 -1.22 -11.88
N LEU A 141 -8.56 -0.89 -10.64
CA LEU A 141 -9.00 0.43 -10.23
C LEU A 141 -7.98 1.00 -9.24
N LEU A 142 -7.59 2.26 -9.42
CA LEU A 142 -6.77 2.99 -8.46
C LEU A 142 -7.52 4.24 -8.01
N PHE A 143 -7.76 4.36 -6.71
CA PHE A 143 -8.33 5.53 -6.06
C PHE A 143 -7.22 6.24 -5.29
N ASP A 144 -6.85 7.46 -5.70
CA ASP A 144 -5.77 8.27 -5.12
C ASP A 144 -6.36 9.51 -4.46
N MET A 145 -6.41 9.50 -3.13
CA MET A 145 -6.94 10.59 -2.32
C MET A 145 -5.78 11.50 -1.92
N GLY A 146 -5.77 12.74 -2.43
CA GLY A 146 -4.59 13.61 -2.43
C GLY A 146 -3.69 13.33 -3.64
N ALA A 147 -4.33 13.21 -4.80
CA ALA A 147 -3.69 13.04 -6.08
C ALA A 147 -2.94 14.33 -6.45
N SER A 148 -1.61 14.27 -6.50
CA SER A 148 -0.77 15.33 -7.07
C SER A 148 -0.81 15.30 -8.61
N LEU A 149 0.14 15.92 -9.31
CA LEU A 149 0.19 15.88 -10.78
C LEU A 149 0.80 14.56 -11.29
N TYR A 150 0.53 14.19 -12.55
CA TYR A 150 0.97 12.89 -13.07
C TYR A 150 2.48 12.69 -13.01
N SER A 151 3.29 13.71 -13.27
CA SER A 151 4.77 13.62 -13.24
C SER A 151 5.41 14.47 -12.14
N ASP A 152 4.62 15.05 -11.24
CA ASP A 152 5.11 16.00 -10.24
C ASP A 152 4.34 15.87 -8.92
N GLY A 153 5.00 16.14 -7.80
CA GLY A 153 4.43 16.01 -6.47
C GLY A 153 5.47 16.17 -5.36
N LYS A 154 5.03 16.61 -4.18
CA LYS A 154 5.88 16.65 -2.99
C LYS A 154 6.21 15.21 -2.59
N GLY A 155 7.49 14.83 -2.70
CA GLY A 155 7.91 13.43 -2.52
C GLY A 155 8.04 12.61 -3.81
N GLY A 156 7.84 13.25 -4.97
CA GLY A 156 7.91 12.62 -6.29
C GLY A 156 6.55 12.09 -6.75
N SER A 157 6.36 11.93 -8.06
CA SER A 157 5.07 11.53 -8.63
C SER A 157 4.56 10.19 -8.10
N SER A 158 3.47 10.21 -7.32
CA SER A 158 2.77 9.00 -6.87
C SER A 158 2.07 8.32 -8.05
N GLN A 159 1.42 9.10 -8.90
CA GLN A 159 0.64 8.59 -10.03
C GLN A 159 1.49 7.81 -11.03
N GLN A 160 2.60 8.40 -11.47
CA GLN A 160 3.53 7.76 -12.40
C GLN A 160 4.08 6.48 -11.78
N TRP A 161 4.42 6.49 -10.49
CA TRP A 161 4.91 5.30 -9.82
C TRP A 161 3.89 4.16 -9.86
N PHE A 162 2.61 4.42 -9.55
CA PHE A 162 1.57 3.39 -9.64
C PHE A 162 1.41 2.89 -11.07
N VAL A 163 1.29 3.79 -12.05
CA VAL A 163 1.09 3.42 -13.45
C VAL A 163 2.25 2.58 -13.97
N ASP A 164 3.48 3.01 -13.75
CA ASP A 164 4.68 2.29 -14.19
C ASP A 164 4.83 0.94 -13.47
N THR A 165 4.54 0.90 -12.16
CA THR A 165 4.63 -0.33 -11.36
C THR A 165 3.57 -1.34 -11.82
N LEU A 166 2.31 -0.92 -11.95
CA LEU A 166 1.23 -1.80 -12.39
C LEU A 166 1.42 -2.27 -13.84
N LYS A 167 1.92 -1.42 -14.74
CA LYS A 167 2.31 -1.83 -16.11
C LYS A 167 3.39 -2.92 -16.10
N LYS A 168 4.42 -2.79 -15.24
CA LYS A 168 5.44 -3.84 -15.06
C LYS A 168 4.85 -5.15 -14.52
N HIS A 169 3.75 -5.08 -13.77
CA HIS A 169 2.98 -6.24 -13.30
C HIS A 169 1.96 -6.77 -14.31
N GLY A 170 1.97 -6.29 -15.56
CA GLY A 170 1.09 -6.77 -16.63
C GLY A 170 -0.30 -6.16 -16.61
N VAL A 171 -0.53 -5.07 -15.88
CA VAL A 171 -1.78 -4.32 -15.94
C VAL A 171 -1.82 -3.53 -17.24
N HIS A 172 -2.66 -3.97 -18.17
CA HIS A 172 -2.83 -3.33 -19.48
C HIS A 172 -3.91 -2.24 -19.49
N ARG A 173 -4.86 -2.29 -18.54
CA ARG A 173 -5.93 -1.31 -18.41
C ARG A 173 -6.10 -0.95 -16.93
N LEU A 174 -5.73 0.28 -16.60
CA LEU A 174 -5.89 0.89 -15.29
C LEU A 174 -6.96 1.97 -15.37
N GLU A 175 -7.96 1.92 -14.50
CA GLU A 175 -8.91 3.00 -14.29
C GLU A 175 -8.45 3.81 -13.07
N TYR A 176 -8.14 5.08 -13.28
CA TYR A 176 -7.56 5.96 -12.27
C TYR A 176 -8.59 6.99 -11.81
N TRP A 177 -8.74 7.14 -10.51
CA TRP A 177 -9.62 8.11 -9.85
C TRP A 177 -8.81 8.93 -8.87
N GLY A 178 -8.51 10.19 -9.19
CA GLY A 178 -7.67 11.08 -8.38
C GLY A 178 -8.43 12.25 -7.80
N TRP A 179 -8.34 12.45 -6.49
CA TRP A 179 -8.88 13.62 -5.78
C TRP A 179 -7.78 14.61 -5.44
N GLU A 180 -7.87 15.84 -5.95
CA GLU A 180 -6.93 16.93 -5.65
C GLU A 180 -7.68 18.13 -5.07
N ALA A 181 -7.23 18.58 -3.91
CA ALA A 181 -7.79 19.72 -3.18
C ALA A 181 -7.29 21.07 -3.74
N GLU A 182 -6.06 21.12 -4.24
CA GLU A 182 -5.50 22.32 -4.88
C GLU A 182 -6.21 22.58 -6.21
N ALA A 183 -6.77 23.76 -6.40
CA ALA A 183 -7.41 24.11 -7.67
C ALA A 183 -6.36 24.23 -8.79
N LEU A 184 -6.31 23.21 -9.66
CA LEU A 184 -5.37 23.14 -10.77
C LEU A 184 -6.10 23.40 -12.10
N ASP A 185 -5.39 24.00 -13.06
CA ASP A 185 -5.92 24.11 -14.42
C ASP A 185 -6.04 22.71 -15.02
N THR A 186 -7.28 22.28 -15.29
CA THR A 186 -7.56 20.96 -15.86
C THR A 186 -6.82 20.74 -17.19
N VAL A 187 -6.68 21.78 -18.02
CA VAL A 187 -5.92 21.67 -19.27
C VAL A 187 -4.46 21.33 -18.99
N GLU A 188 -3.87 21.93 -17.96
CA GLU A 188 -2.50 21.63 -17.55
C GLU A 188 -2.39 20.22 -16.97
N VAL A 189 -3.35 19.76 -16.16
CA VAL A 189 -3.38 18.37 -15.67
C VAL A 189 -3.32 17.37 -16.84
N TRP A 190 -4.15 17.56 -17.87
CA TRP A 190 -4.16 16.67 -19.04
C TRP A 190 -2.93 16.82 -19.95
N LYS A 191 -2.26 17.99 -19.94
CA LYS A 191 -1.01 18.22 -20.67
C LYS A 191 0.23 17.73 -19.93
N GLN A 192 0.20 17.64 -18.60
CA GLN A 192 1.33 17.23 -17.76
C GLN A 192 1.58 15.72 -17.77
N GLN A 193 1.60 15.17 -18.99
CA GLN A 193 2.06 13.83 -19.34
C GLN A 193 1.18 12.68 -18.84
N VAL A 194 -0.12 12.88 -18.59
CA VAL A 194 -1.05 11.74 -18.51
C VAL A 194 -0.89 10.93 -19.82
N PRO A 195 -0.46 9.65 -19.76
CA PRO A 195 -0.21 8.85 -20.94
C PRO A 195 -1.47 8.73 -21.80
N ASP A 196 -1.32 8.79 -23.13
CA ASP A 196 -2.46 8.77 -24.06
C ASP A 196 -3.34 7.52 -23.91
N ASP A 197 -2.75 6.39 -23.56
CA ASP A 197 -3.44 5.13 -23.29
C ASP A 197 -4.25 5.15 -21.98
N LEU A 198 -3.87 5.99 -21.01
CA LEU A 198 -4.56 6.15 -19.73
C LEU A 198 -5.73 7.13 -19.81
N LYS A 199 -5.66 8.14 -20.71
CA LYS A 199 -6.64 9.23 -20.78
C LYS A 199 -8.12 8.79 -20.81
N PRO A 200 -8.52 7.74 -21.55
CA PRO A 200 -9.92 7.29 -21.58
C PRO A 200 -10.44 6.74 -20.23
N PHE A 201 -9.54 6.41 -19.31
CA PHE A 201 -9.85 5.79 -18.02
C PHE A 201 -9.35 6.63 -16.84
N TYR A 202 -9.03 7.90 -17.09
CA TYR A 202 -8.48 8.83 -16.12
C TYR A 202 -9.58 9.78 -15.63
N HIS A 203 -9.90 9.70 -14.35
CA HIS A 203 -10.92 10.50 -13.69
C HIS A 203 -10.23 11.47 -12.73
N TRP A 204 -10.17 12.74 -13.14
CA TRP A 204 -9.62 13.82 -12.33
C TRP A 204 -10.74 14.55 -11.58
N ILE A 205 -10.74 14.43 -10.26
CA ILE A 205 -11.73 15.03 -9.37
C ILE A 205 -11.05 16.17 -8.61
N ASN A 206 -11.13 17.38 -9.15
CA ASN A 206 -10.48 18.54 -8.55
C ASN A 206 -11.33 19.18 -7.43
N VAL A 207 -11.72 18.35 -6.47
CA VAL A 207 -12.32 18.78 -5.21
C VAL A 207 -11.65 18.01 -4.05
N PRO A 208 -11.55 18.61 -2.85
CA PRO A 208 -11.01 17.92 -1.69
C PRO A 208 -11.81 16.65 -1.39
N ALA A 209 -11.11 15.55 -1.05
CA ALA A 209 -11.75 14.33 -0.58
C ALA A 209 -12.56 14.62 0.70
N ASN A 210 -13.88 14.38 0.65
CA ASN A 210 -14.78 14.74 1.75
C ASN A 210 -14.98 13.56 2.72
N PRO A 211 -14.60 13.69 4.01
CA PRO A 211 -14.70 12.59 4.95
C PRO A 211 -16.13 12.36 5.50
N ASP A 212 -17.14 13.17 5.16
CA ASP A 212 -18.52 12.92 5.60
C ASP A 212 -19.09 11.67 4.87
N PRO A 213 -19.47 10.59 5.57
CA PRO A 213 -20.05 9.39 4.95
C PRO A 213 -21.32 9.65 4.13
N LYS A 214 -22.03 10.75 4.39
CA LYS A 214 -23.25 11.12 3.67
C LYS A 214 -23.00 11.98 2.44
N SER A 215 -21.77 12.47 2.27
CA SER A 215 -21.41 13.30 1.13
C SER A 215 -21.35 12.46 -0.14
N GLY A 216 -21.87 13.02 -1.25
CA GLY A 216 -21.66 12.46 -2.57
C GLY A 216 -20.19 12.47 -2.99
N ASP A 217 -19.38 13.35 -2.39
CA ASP A 217 -17.95 13.53 -2.69
C ASP A 217 -17.03 12.67 -1.80
N ASN A 218 -17.58 11.77 -1.00
CA ASN A 218 -16.80 10.84 -0.19
C ASN A 218 -16.22 9.71 -1.07
N PRO A 219 -14.89 9.55 -1.18
CA PRO A 219 -14.28 8.53 -2.04
C PRO A 219 -14.72 7.08 -1.71
N TRP A 220 -15.09 6.78 -0.45
CA TRP A 220 -15.64 5.48 -0.09
C TRP A 220 -16.98 5.19 -0.76
N ASN A 221 -17.81 6.22 -0.97
CA ASN A 221 -19.07 6.08 -1.71
C ASN A 221 -18.81 5.81 -3.20
N PHE A 222 -17.76 6.41 -3.78
CA PHE A 222 -17.34 6.10 -5.16
C PHE A 222 -16.87 4.65 -5.29
N ILE A 223 -16.01 4.18 -4.39
CA ILE A 223 -15.52 2.79 -4.41
C ILE A 223 -16.69 1.82 -4.34
N LYS A 224 -17.64 2.01 -3.42
CA LYS A 224 -18.82 1.16 -3.31
C LYS A 224 -19.72 1.18 -4.55
N ALA A 225 -19.76 2.31 -5.27
CA ALA A 225 -20.59 2.45 -6.47
C ALA A 225 -19.93 1.87 -7.73
N VAL A 226 -18.60 1.92 -7.82
CA VAL A 226 -17.84 1.61 -9.06
C VAL A 226 -17.17 0.23 -9.02
N ALA A 227 -16.62 -0.14 -7.85
CA ALA A 227 -15.88 -1.37 -7.67
C ALA A 227 -16.81 -2.57 -7.52
N ARG A 228 -16.32 -3.71 -7.96
CA ARG A 228 -16.97 -5.02 -7.81
C ARG A 228 -16.01 -5.99 -7.14
N MET A 229 -16.55 -7.06 -6.56
CA MET A 229 -15.76 -8.11 -5.89
C MET A 229 -14.76 -8.83 -6.82
N GLU A 230 -14.99 -8.75 -8.13
CA GLU A 230 -14.10 -9.24 -9.17
C GLU A 230 -13.05 -8.22 -9.64
N ASP A 231 -13.18 -6.94 -9.33
CA ASP A 231 -12.18 -5.94 -9.68
C ASP A 231 -10.94 -6.11 -8.77
N HIS A 232 -9.80 -5.53 -9.15
CA HIS A 232 -8.64 -5.40 -8.27
C HIS A 232 -8.47 -3.93 -7.90
N VAL A 233 -8.60 -3.60 -6.62
CA VAL A 233 -8.75 -2.21 -6.16
C VAL A 233 -7.57 -1.78 -5.30
N PHE A 234 -6.88 -0.75 -5.78
CA PHE A 234 -5.83 -0.03 -5.08
C PHE A 234 -6.38 1.27 -4.52
N VAL A 235 -6.02 1.61 -3.30
CA VAL A 235 -6.41 2.86 -2.64
C VAL A 235 -5.19 3.51 -2.00
N LYS A 236 -4.84 4.72 -2.43
CA LYS A 236 -3.87 5.58 -1.74
C LYS A 236 -4.61 6.66 -0.96
N LEU A 237 -4.25 6.81 0.30
CA LEU A 237 -4.68 7.89 1.19
C LEU A 237 -3.47 8.69 1.66
N ASP A 238 -3.31 9.90 1.14
CA ASP A 238 -2.23 10.81 1.49
C ASP A 238 -2.64 12.22 1.00
N ILE A 239 -3.35 12.94 1.87
CA ILE A 239 -4.01 14.23 1.64
C ILE A 239 -3.27 15.36 2.38
N ASP A 240 -2.13 15.07 3.04
CA ASP A 240 -1.39 16.01 3.89
C ASP A 240 -2.23 16.58 5.07
N ASN A 241 -3.30 15.89 5.48
CA ASN A 241 -4.25 16.34 6.51
C ASN A 241 -4.66 15.19 7.44
N SER A 242 -3.89 14.97 8.50
CA SER A 242 -4.04 13.82 9.41
C SER A 242 -5.46 13.66 9.99
N PRO A 243 -6.17 14.72 10.46
CA PRO A 243 -7.56 14.58 10.90
C PRO A 243 -8.52 14.01 9.84
N ILE A 244 -8.39 14.44 8.58
CA ILE A 244 -9.23 13.96 7.48
C ILE A 244 -8.88 12.50 7.15
N GLU A 245 -7.60 12.19 7.04
CA GLU A 245 -7.13 10.84 6.75
C GLU A 245 -7.56 9.83 7.82
N LEU A 246 -7.40 10.19 9.10
CA LEU A 246 -7.83 9.33 10.21
C LEU A 246 -9.36 9.12 10.22
N ALA A 247 -10.15 10.10 9.80
CA ALA A 247 -11.59 9.93 9.63
C ALA A 247 -11.93 8.90 8.53
N PHE A 248 -11.15 8.85 7.44
CA PHE A 248 -11.30 7.83 6.41
C PHE A 248 -10.88 6.44 6.88
N ILE A 249 -9.79 6.34 7.63
CA ILE A 249 -9.35 5.09 8.27
C ILE A 249 -10.42 4.56 9.24
N GLU A 250 -11.01 5.44 10.06
CA GLU A 250 -12.05 5.05 11.01
C GLU A 250 -13.30 4.52 10.30
N GLN A 251 -13.69 5.13 9.17
CA GLN A 251 -14.75 4.60 8.31
C GLN A 251 -14.41 3.22 7.78
N LEU A 252 -13.20 3.03 7.21
CA LEU A 252 -12.75 1.74 6.71
C LEU A 252 -12.73 0.66 7.83
N GLN A 253 -12.42 1.03 9.07
CA GLN A 253 -12.47 0.13 10.22
C GLN A 253 -13.90 -0.26 10.63
N ARG A 254 -14.91 0.57 10.34
CA ARG A 254 -16.31 0.29 10.66
C ARG A 254 -17.07 -0.39 9.51
N ASP A 255 -16.50 -0.40 8.32
CA ASP A 255 -17.17 -0.84 7.11
C ASP A 255 -16.58 -2.15 6.54
N PRO A 256 -17.13 -3.33 6.91
CA PRO A 256 -16.63 -4.61 6.41
C PRO A 256 -16.87 -4.80 4.91
N GLU A 257 -17.91 -4.17 4.34
CA GLU A 257 -18.18 -4.24 2.90
C GLU A 257 -17.08 -3.52 2.12
N LEU A 258 -16.71 -2.30 2.55
CA LEU A 258 -15.63 -1.56 1.92
C LEU A 258 -14.30 -2.32 1.98
N ARG A 259 -14.00 -2.97 3.12
CA ARG A 259 -12.79 -3.81 3.26
C ARG A 259 -12.76 -5.02 2.34
N LEU A 260 -13.91 -5.51 1.88
CA LEU A 260 -14.00 -6.63 0.93
C LEU A 260 -13.78 -6.17 -0.51
N LEU A 261 -13.98 -4.89 -0.80
CA LEU A 261 -13.79 -4.31 -2.13
C LEU A 261 -12.35 -3.86 -2.38
N ILE A 262 -11.57 -3.58 -1.33
CA ILE A 262 -10.20 -3.07 -1.45
C ILE A 262 -9.22 -4.24 -1.32
N ASP A 263 -8.35 -4.41 -2.32
CA ASP A 263 -7.28 -5.41 -2.27
C ASP A 263 -6.01 -4.82 -1.65
N GLU A 264 -5.65 -3.59 -2.03
CA GLU A 264 -4.39 -2.92 -1.69
C GLU A 264 -4.64 -1.51 -1.15
N MET A 265 -4.18 -1.24 0.07
CA MET A 265 -4.33 0.07 0.73
C MET A 265 -2.95 0.67 1.02
N PHE A 266 -2.75 1.95 0.69
CA PHE A 266 -1.52 2.71 0.96
C PHE A 266 -1.88 3.92 1.80
N PHE A 267 -1.20 4.12 2.92
CA PHE A 267 -1.47 5.25 3.81
C PHE A 267 -0.20 5.80 4.42
N GLU A 268 0.01 7.12 4.32
CA GLU A 268 1.09 7.80 5.04
C GLU A 268 0.60 8.23 6.42
N HIS A 269 0.89 7.42 7.44
CA HIS A 269 0.55 7.80 8.81
C HIS A 269 1.62 8.72 9.40
N HIS A 270 1.34 10.02 9.43
CA HIS A 270 2.15 11.03 10.11
C HIS A 270 2.20 10.77 11.63
N VAL A 271 3.39 10.50 12.17
CA VAL A 271 3.57 10.20 13.62
C VAL A 271 4.72 10.96 14.27
N ASN A 272 4.63 11.12 15.59
CA ASN A 272 5.61 11.77 16.44
C ASN A 272 6.80 10.83 16.68
N VAL A 273 7.80 10.89 15.80
CA VAL A 273 9.05 10.13 15.93
C VAL A 273 10.25 10.99 15.54
N GLU A 274 11.28 11.03 16.40
CA GLU A 274 12.44 11.95 16.29
C GLU A 274 13.10 11.91 14.91
N ALA A 275 13.24 10.70 14.33
CA ALA A 275 13.82 10.54 13.01
C ALA A 275 13.08 11.40 11.97
N MET A 276 11.76 11.48 12.03
CA MET A 276 10.93 12.10 10.99
C MET A 276 10.56 13.56 11.25
N TYR A 277 10.96 14.16 12.38
CA TYR A 277 10.57 15.55 12.73
C TYR A 277 10.88 16.58 11.65
N LYS A 278 12.02 16.45 10.96
CA LYS A 278 12.39 17.38 9.88
C LYS A 278 11.49 17.25 8.65
N SER A 279 10.92 16.07 8.42
CA SER A 279 10.10 15.77 7.25
C SER A 279 8.64 16.12 7.51
N TRP A 280 8.08 15.65 8.63
CA TRP A 280 6.65 15.77 8.95
C TRP A 280 6.28 17.00 9.79
N LYS A 281 7.26 17.71 10.36
CA LYS A 281 7.04 18.91 11.19
C LYS A 281 5.98 18.66 12.26
N THR A 282 4.83 19.32 12.15
CA THR A 282 3.73 19.28 13.13
C THR A 282 2.62 18.27 12.79
N GLN A 283 2.63 17.63 11.60
CA GLN A 283 1.53 16.79 11.12
C GLN A 283 1.30 15.51 11.95
N GLY A 284 2.32 15.07 12.70
CA GLY A 284 2.27 13.83 13.49
C GLY A 284 2.36 14.01 15.00
N GLU A 285 2.35 15.23 15.53
CA GLU A 285 2.70 15.51 16.95
C GLU A 285 1.88 14.72 17.98
N THR A 286 0.65 14.37 17.64
CA THR A 286 -0.28 13.68 18.55
C THR A 286 -0.31 12.16 18.38
N GLN A 287 0.21 11.63 17.28
CA GLN A 287 0.14 10.21 16.91
C GLN A 287 1.45 9.50 17.25
N ARG A 288 1.39 8.24 17.68
CA ARG A 288 2.60 7.45 17.96
C ARG A 288 2.86 6.44 16.85
N LEU A 289 4.13 6.14 16.58
CA LEU A 289 4.48 5.08 15.64
C LEU A 289 3.87 3.73 16.05
N SER A 290 3.73 3.45 17.35
CA SER A 290 3.05 2.24 17.82
C SER A 290 1.57 2.17 17.44
N ASP A 291 0.91 3.31 17.21
CA ASP A 291 -0.46 3.35 16.70
C ASP A 291 -0.49 2.94 15.22
N THR A 292 0.53 3.32 14.43
CA THR A 292 0.73 2.81 13.05
C THR A 292 0.78 1.29 13.03
N TYR A 293 1.60 0.68 13.88
CA TYR A 293 1.75 -0.79 13.93
C TYR A 293 0.43 -1.49 14.31
N LYS A 294 -0.29 -0.96 15.30
CA LYS A 294 -1.58 -1.51 15.72
C LYS A 294 -2.61 -1.42 14.60
N MET A 295 -2.70 -0.25 13.95
CA MET A 295 -3.65 0.03 12.87
C MET A 295 -3.36 -0.84 11.65
N ILE A 296 -2.16 -0.73 11.06
CA ILE A 296 -1.80 -1.46 9.84
C ILE A 296 -1.83 -2.96 10.11
N GLY A 297 -1.19 -3.43 11.20
CA GLY A 297 -1.23 -4.85 11.56
C GLY A 297 -2.65 -5.35 11.83
N GLY A 298 -3.54 -4.48 12.33
CA GLY A 298 -4.97 -4.77 12.52
C GLY A 298 -5.71 -5.02 11.21
N PHE A 299 -5.49 -4.18 10.19
CA PHE A 299 -6.05 -4.38 8.85
C PHE A 299 -5.45 -5.61 8.17
N ARG A 300 -4.13 -5.82 8.28
CA ARG A 300 -3.46 -7.00 7.73
C ARG A 300 -4.04 -8.29 8.31
N ARG A 301 -4.26 -8.36 9.63
CA ARG A 301 -4.94 -9.51 10.27
C ARG A 301 -6.37 -9.75 9.76
N GLN A 302 -7.04 -8.71 9.28
CA GLN A 302 -8.37 -8.80 8.67
C GLN A 302 -8.34 -9.19 7.18
N GLY A 303 -7.15 -9.37 6.59
CA GLY A 303 -6.99 -9.81 5.20
C GLY A 303 -6.76 -8.70 4.19
N LEU A 304 -6.76 -7.43 4.62
CA LEU A 304 -6.49 -6.29 3.75
C LEU A 304 -4.97 -6.07 3.64
N ARG A 305 -4.44 -6.10 2.41
CA ARG A 305 -3.02 -5.81 2.16
C ARG A 305 -2.79 -4.31 2.34
N PHE A 306 -2.26 -3.97 3.49
CA PHE A 306 -2.13 -2.59 3.94
C PHE A 306 -0.66 -2.20 4.01
N HIS A 307 -0.28 -1.21 3.22
CA HIS A 307 1.05 -0.67 3.03
C HIS A 307 1.17 0.70 3.72
N SER A 308 2.32 0.92 4.34
CA SER A 308 2.67 2.26 4.82
C SER A 308 3.29 3.04 3.66
N TRP A 309 2.74 4.20 3.34
CA TRP A 309 3.18 5.03 2.21
C TRP A 309 4.30 5.99 2.65
N PRO A 310 5.36 6.15 1.83
CA PRO A 310 6.46 7.07 2.11
C PRO A 310 6.29 8.45 1.46
#